data_AF-A0A1Y4HV26-F1
#
_entry.id   AF-A0A1Y4HV26-F1
#
_cell.length_a   1.000
_cell.length_b   1.000
_cell.length_c   1.000
_cell.angle_alpha   90.00
_cell.angle_beta   90.00
_cell.angle_gamma   90.00
#
_symmetry.space_group_name_H-M   'P 1'
#
loop_
_entity.id
_entity.type
_entity.pdbx_description
1 polymer ?
#
loop_
_entity_poly.entity_id
_entity_poly.type
_entity_poly.pdbx_seq_one_letter_code
_entity_poly.pdbx_strand_id
1 'polypeptide(L)'
;MGEFDFTYILPENFEKRVVQYLLQLANRQLAEAFQHCKYEYEDVGLAYYAGLRGDNWNKRALDFTFEGTDKDISVLKRADKKLKDAIGKALKPSESGFLIRNVVYFDADVSLEDVESPSSNEERLNCDIQTAKNVLNDLVQIGERVCWNALFNAESSENSINDYFRDMFFARGISK
;
A
#
# COMPACT_ATOMS: atom_id res chain seq x y z
N MET A 1 -27.12 -31.83 -20.38
CA MET A 1 -26.60 -30.52 -19.93
C MET A 1 -25.56 -30.13 -20.96
N GLY A 2 -25.81 -29.08 -21.75
CA GLY A 2 -24.86 -28.68 -22.79
C GLY A 2 -23.54 -28.28 -22.14
N GLU A 3 -22.43 -28.81 -22.65
CA GLU A 3 -21.10 -28.27 -22.33
C GLU A 3 -21.14 -26.78 -22.60
N PHE A 4 -20.91 -25.98 -21.55
CA PHE A 4 -20.66 -24.57 -21.74
C PHE A 4 -19.27 -24.45 -22.35
N ASP A 5 -19.21 -24.11 -23.63
CA ASP A 5 -17.96 -23.95 -24.38
C ASP A 5 -17.33 -22.60 -24.06
N PHE A 6 -16.78 -22.48 -22.84
CA PHE A 6 -15.97 -21.33 -22.45
C PHE A 6 -14.51 -21.58 -22.79
N THR A 7 -13.85 -20.57 -23.32
CA THR A 7 -12.44 -20.70 -23.72
C THR A 7 -11.49 -20.72 -22.53
N TYR A 8 -11.87 -20.14 -21.37
CA TYR A 8 -10.99 -19.92 -20.22
C TYR A 8 -9.66 -19.28 -20.61
N ILE A 9 -9.68 -18.41 -21.62
CA ILE A 9 -8.54 -17.66 -22.13
C ILE A 9 -8.93 -16.19 -22.13
N LEU A 10 -8.00 -15.34 -21.67
CA LEU A 10 -8.18 -13.90 -21.72
C LEU A 10 -8.31 -13.46 -23.20
N PRO A 11 -9.33 -12.67 -23.57
CA PRO A 11 -9.48 -12.24 -24.97
C PRO A 11 -8.23 -11.51 -25.48
N GLU A 12 -7.75 -11.82 -26.69
CA GLU A 12 -6.53 -11.22 -27.25
C GLU A 12 -6.58 -9.68 -27.31
N ASN A 13 -7.79 -9.12 -27.44
CA ASN A 13 -8.03 -7.67 -27.47
C ASN A 13 -8.50 -7.11 -26.11
N PHE A 14 -8.28 -7.82 -25.02
CA PHE A 14 -8.74 -7.46 -23.67
C PHE A 14 -8.34 -6.02 -23.29
N GLU A 15 -7.05 -5.71 -23.32
CA GLU A 15 -6.53 -4.38 -22.94
C GLU A 15 -7.14 -3.26 -23.79
N LYS A 16 -7.12 -3.46 -25.11
CA LYS A 16 -7.71 -2.50 -26.06
C LYS A 16 -9.18 -2.23 -25.72
N ARG A 17 -9.93 -3.26 -25.33
CA ARG A 17 -11.35 -3.12 -24.97
C ARG A 17 -11.55 -2.48 -23.62
N VAL A 18 -10.71 -2.75 -22.62
CA VAL A 18 -10.74 -2.03 -21.33
C VAL A 18 -10.58 -0.54 -21.60
N VAL A 19 -9.53 -0.14 -22.34
CA VAL A 19 -9.29 1.27 -22.71
C VAL A 19 -10.48 1.88 -23.44
N GLN A 20 -11.06 1.18 -24.42
CA GLN A 20 -12.24 1.66 -25.13
C GLN A 20 -13.45 1.88 -24.22
N TYR A 21 -13.73 0.95 -23.28
CA TYR A 21 -14.80 1.13 -22.31
C TYR A 21 -14.53 2.29 -21.34
N LEU A 22 -13.29 2.47 -20.89
CA LEU A 22 -12.91 3.58 -20.02
C LEU A 22 -13.07 4.94 -20.72
N LEU A 23 -12.69 5.03 -21.99
CA LEU A 23 -12.88 6.23 -22.81
C LEU A 23 -14.37 6.52 -23.06
N GLN A 24 -15.20 5.49 -23.29
CA GLN A 24 -16.64 5.65 -23.44
C GLN A 24 -17.32 6.21 -22.17
N LEU A 25 -16.76 5.91 -20.99
CA LEU A 25 -17.20 6.46 -19.70
C LEU A 25 -16.71 7.90 -19.45
N ALA A 26 -16.19 8.58 -20.49
CA ALA A 26 -15.56 9.90 -20.45
C ALA A 26 -14.42 10.02 -19.43
N ASN A 27 -13.76 8.90 -19.10
CA ASN A 27 -12.72 8.86 -18.07
C ASN A 27 -11.33 8.69 -18.69
N ARG A 28 -10.90 9.72 -19.42
CA ARG A 28 -9.62 9.70 -20.15
C ARG A 28 -8.42 9.53 -19.22
N GLN A 29 -8.43 10.21 -18.07
CA GLN A 29 -7.38 10.10 -17.07
C GLN A 29 -7.23 8.66 -16.54
N LEU A 30 -8.36 7.96 -16.33
CA LEU A 30 -8.35 6.56 -15.91
C LEU A 30 -7.84 5.62 -17.01
N ALA A 31 -8.18 5.90 -18.27
CA ALA A 31 -7.69 5.12 -19.40
C ALA A 31 -6.17 5.27 -19.58
N GLU A 32 -5.65 6.49 -19.43
CA GLU A 32 -4.20 6.77 -19.47
C GLU A 32 -3.49 6.10 -18.29
N ALA A 33 -4.00 6.25 -17.06
CA ALA A 33 -3.44 5.58 -15.88
C ALA A 33 -3.42 4.05 -16.03
N PHE A 34 -4.49 3.46 -16.59
CA PHE A 34 -4.54 2.02 -16.86
C PHE A 34 -3.47 1.57 -17.85
N GLN A 35 -3.19 2.37 -18.90
CA GLN A 35 -2.16 2.06 -19.89
C GLN A 35 -0.74 2.19 -19.36
N HIS A 36 -0.52 3.05 -18.36
CA HIS A 36 0.79 3.21 -17.73
C HIS A 36 1.07 2.13 -16.67
N CYS A 37 0.02 1.48 -16.13
CA CYS A 37 0.18 0.41 -15.16
C CYS A 37 0.42 -0.94 -15.85
N LYS A 38 1.27 -1.77 -15.23
CA LYS A 38 1.35 -3.19 -15.54
C LYS A 38 0.26 -3.92 -14.76
N TYR A 39 -0.16 -5.08 -15.25
CA TYR A 39 -1.08 -5.93 -14.52
C TYR A 39 -0.74 -7.40 -14.66
N GLU A 40 -1.11 -8.14 -13.62
CA GLU A 40 -1.14 -9.59 -13.59
C GLU A 40 -2.54 -10.05 -13.17
N TYR A 41 -2.87 -11.30 -13.45
CA TYR A 41 -4.12 -11.89 -13.01
C TYR A 41 -3.93 -13.32 -12.53
N GLU A 42 -4.73 -13.71 -11.55
CA GLU A 42 -4.76 -15.06 -11.00
C GLU A 42 -6.17 -15.64 -11.12
N ASP A 43 -6.24 -16.89 -11.59
CA ASP A 43 -7.48 -17.65 -11.61
C ASP A 43 -7.70 -18.37 -10.29
N VAL A 44 -8.60 -17.82 -9.46
CA VAL A 44 -8.91 -18.33 -8.13
C VAL A 44 -9.90 -19.51 -8.14
N GLY A 45 -10.22 -20.03 -9.32
CA GLY A 45 -11.12 -21.17 -9.51
C GLY A 45 -12.57 -20.75 -9.71
N LEU A 46 -13.49 -21.64 -9.37
CA LEU A 46 -14.92 -21.46 -9.63
C LEU A 46 -15.50 -20.24 -8.88
N ALA A 47 -16.17 -19.37 -9.62
CA ALA A 47 -16.70 -18.10 -9.14
C ALA A 47 -17.67 -18.26 -7.96
N TYR A 48 -18.50 -19.31 -7.98
CA TYR A 48 -19.44 -19.62 -6.90
C TYR A 48 -18.73 -19.86 -5.56
N TYR A 49 -17.65 -20.65 -5.56
CA TYR A 49 -16.88 -20.93 -4.34
C TYR A 49 -15.97 -19.76 -3.94
N ALA A 50 -15.58 -18.92 -4.90
CA ALA A 50 -14.81 -17.70 -4.64
C ALA A 50 -15.65 -16.55 -4.05
N GLY A 51 -16.95 -16.76 -3.84
CA GLY A 51 -17.86 -15.79 -3.20
C GLY A 51 -18.60 -14.84 -4.14
N LEU A 52 -18.52 -15.04 -5.46
CA LEU A 52 -19.29 -14.27 -6.43
C LEU A 52 -20.73 -14.77 -6.49
N ARG A 53 -21.68 -13.89 -6.14
CA ARG A 53 -23.12 -14.20 -6.16
C ARG A 53 -23.67 -14.23 -7.59
N GLY A 54 -24.66 -15.07 -7.82
CA GLY A 54 -25.38 -15.20 -9.11
C GLY A 54 -25.28 -16.59 -9.72
N ASP A 55 -25.85 -16.75 -10.91
CA ASP A 55 -25.80 -18.00 -11.69
C ASP A 55 -24.46 -18.13 -12.41
N ASN A 56 -23.39 -18.36 -11.62
CA ASN A 56 -22.00 -18.36 -12.05
C ASN A 56 -21.26 -19.66 -11.68
N TRP A 57 -21.99 -20.76 -11.46
CA TRP A 57 -21.42 -22.05 -11.04
C TRP A 57 -20.45 -22.67 -12.06
N ASN A 58 -20.57 -22.27 -13.32
CA ASN A 58 -19.75 -22.73 -14.45
C ASN A 58 -18.71 -21.69 -14.91
N LYS A 59 -18.50 -20.61 -14.15
CA LYS A 59 -17.54 -19.54 -14.49
C LYS A 59 -16.38 -19.53 -13.50
N ARG A 60 -15.24 -18.99 -13.93
CA ARG A 60 -14.04 -18.83 -13.10
C ARG A 60 -13.85 -17.39 -12.68
N ALA A 61 -13.40 -17.20 -11.45
CA ALA A 61 -13.11 -15.90 -10.87
C ALA A 61 -11.64 -15.53 -11.12
N LEU A 62 -11.40 -14.29 -11.48
CA LEU A 62 -10.08 -13.70 -11.66
C LEU A 62 -9.87 -12.58 -10.65
N ASP A 63 -8.71 -12.60 -10.01
CA ASP A 63 -8.18 -11.46 -9.27
C ASP A 63 -7.12 -10.77 -10.13
N PHE A 64 -7.14 -9.44 -10.15
CA PHE A 64 -6.17 -8.63 -10.89
C PHE A 64 -5.27 -7.88 -9.91
N THR A 65 -3.98 -7.79 -10.24
CA THR A 65 -3.03 -6.94 -9.53
C THR A 65 -2.51 -5.90 -10.50
N PHE A 66 -2.61 -4.62 -10.15
CA PHE A 66 -2.04 -3.51 -10.93
C PHE A 66 -0.84 -2.92 -10.22
N GLU A 67 0.21 -2.65 -10.98
CA GLU A 67 1.46 -2.05 -10.51
C GLU A 67 1.80 -0.83 -11.35
N GLY A 68 2.10 0.30 -10.71
CA GLY A 68 2.41 1.57 -11.38
C GLY A 68 2.75 2.67 -10.39
N THR A 69 2.99 3.89 -10.88
CA THR A 69 3.33 5.05 -10.02
C THR A 69 2.20 5.38 -9.03
N ASP A 70 2.53 5.98 -7.87
CA ASP A 70 1.53 6.44 -6.89
C ASP A 70 0.40 7.25 -7.54
N LYS A 71 0.76 8.13 -8.49
CA LYS A 71 -0.20 8.97 -9.20
C LYS A 71 -1.21 8.15 -10.00
N ASP A 72 -0.74 7.16 -10.76
CA ASP A 72 -1.61 6.33 -11.61
C ASP A 72 -2.43 5.35 -10.77
N ILE A 73 -1.81 4.73 -9.77
CA ILE A 73 -2.49 3.84 -8.81
C ILE A 73 -3.56 4.59 -8.03
N SER A 74 -3.29 5.83 -7.61
CA SER A 74 -4.27 6.71 -6.97
C SER A 74 -5.48 7.00 -7.88
N VAL A 75 -5.26 7.18 -9.18
CA VAL A 75 -6.36 7.34 -10.16
C VAL A 75 -7.16 6.05 -10.28
N LEU A 76 -6.52 4.89 -10.38
CA LEU A 76 -7.19 3.60 -10.47
C LEU A 76 -8.03 3.31 -9.22
N LYS A 77 -7.46 3.52 -8.01
CA LYS A 77 -8.14 3.33 -6.73
C LYS A 77 -9.39 4.22 -6.60
N ARG A 78 -9.29 5.50 -6.97
CA ARG A 78 -10.43 6.45 -6.90
C ARG A 78 -11.60 6.04 -7.79
N ALA A 79 -11.33 5.33 -8.87
CA ALA A 79 -12.34 4.91 -9.85
C ALA A 79 -12.47 3.39 -9.95
N ASP A 80 -12.14 2.66 -8.87
CA ASP A 80 -12.12 1.18 -8.79
C ASP A 80 -13.40 0.55 -9.38
N LYS A 81 -14.58 1.04 -9.00
CA LYS A 81 -15.85 0.52 -9.51
C LYS A 81 -15.95 0.61 -11.04
N LYS A 82 -15.58 1.75 -11.62
CA LYS A 82 -15.62 1.95 -13.08
C LYS A 82 -14.59 1.08 -13.79
N LEU A 83 -13.42 0.90 -13.19
CA LEU A 83 -12.38 0.02 -13.69
C LEU A 83 -12.86 -1.44 -13.69
N LYS A 84 -13.42 -1.92 -12.57
CA LYS A 84 -13.99 -3.27 -12.45
C LYS A 84 -15.11 -3.52 -13.46
N ASP A 85 -15.99 -2.54 -13.66
CA ASP A 85 -17.05 -2.62 -14.66
C ASP A 85 -16.49 -2.72 -16.10
N ALA A 86 -15.44 -1.95 -16.42
CA ALA A 86 -14.79 -1.98 -17.72
C ALA A 86 -14.06 -3.32 -17.97
N ILE A 87 -13.31 -3.80 -16.98
CA ILE A 87 -12.63 -5.11 -17.02
C ILE A 87 -13.67 -6.22 -17.17
N GLY A 88 -14.72 -6.22 -16.34
CA GLY A 88 -15.78 -7.23 -16.39
C GLY A 88 -16.46 -7.33 -17.76
N LYS A 89 -16.65 -6.20 -18.44
CA LYS A 89 -17.17 -6.18 -19.82
C LYS A 89 -16.13 -6.64 -20.85
N ALA A 90 -14.87 -6.25 -20.67
CA ALA A 90 -13.79 -6.62 -21.57
C ALA A 90 -13.49 -8.13 -21.55
N LEU A 91 -13.61 -8.77 -20.38
CA LEU A 91 -13.43 -10.21 -20.19
C LEU A 91 -14.37 -11.07 -21.05
N LYS A 92 -15.52 -10.54 -21.50
CA LYS A 92 -16.58 -11.31 -22.17
C LYS A 92 -16.96 -12.57 -21.38
N PRO A 93 -17.62 -12.44 -20.23
CA PRO A 93 -17.95 -13.59 -19.38
C PRO A 93 -18.78 -14.69 -20.08
N SER A 94 -19.48 -14.36 -21.16
CA SER A 94 -20.25 -15.32 -21.97
C SER A 94 -19.42 -16.13 -22.97
N GLU A 95 -18.20 -15.69 -23.27
CA GLU A 95 -17.26 -16.39 -24.18
C GLU A 95 -16.08 -16.99 -23.40
N SER A 96 -15.46 -16.21 -22.52
CA SER A 96 -14.28 -16.66 -21.76
C SER A 96 -14.62 -17.49 -20.52
N GLY A 97 -15.84 -17.33 -19.98
CA GLY A 97 -16.19 -17.89 -18.68
C GLY A 97 -15.52 -17.19 -17.49
N PHE A 98 -14.81 -16.08 -17.69
CA PHE A 98 -14.15 -15.34 -16.62
C PHE A 98 -15.00 -14.22 -16.02
N LEU A 99 -14.88 -14.04 -14.70
CA LEU A 99 -15.48 -12.98 -13.93
C LEU A 99 -14.44 -12.33 -13.04
N ILE A 100 -14.45 -11.00 -12.98
CA ILE A 100 -13.61 -10.27 -12.04
C ILE A 100 -14.15 -10.43 -10.61
N ARG A 101 -13.28 -10.78 -9.67
CA ARG A 101 -13.60 -10.88 -8.25
C ARG A 101 -12.96 -9.74 -7.46
N ASN A 102 -11.64 -9.63 -7.49
CA ASN A 102 -10.91 -8.59 -6.77
C ASN A 102 -9.89 -7.85 -7.65
N VAL A 103 -9.52 -6.65 -7.20
CA VAL A 103 -8.44 -5.86 -7.77
C VAL A 103 -7.54 -5.36 -6.63
N VAL A 104 -6.24 -5.64 -6.75
CA VAL A 104 -5.19 -5.20 -5.83
C VAL A 104 -4.29 -4.20 -6.55
N TYR A 105 -3.71 -3.27 -5.80
CA TYR A 105 -2.91 -2.18 -6.33
C TYR A 105 -1.59 -2.06 -5.58
N PHE A 106 -0.48 -2.18 -6.30
CA PHE A 106 0.88 -1.97 -5.81
C PHE A 106 1.46 -0.70 -6.40
N ASP A 107 2.15 0.06 -5.55
CA ASP A 107 2.90 1.21 -6.01
C ASP A 107 4.31 0.71 -6.42
N ALA A 108 4.71 1.04 -7.64
CA ALA A 108 6.02 0.69 -8.18
C ALA A 108 7.12 1.51 -7.50
N ASP A 109 6.77 2.68 -6.96
CA ASP A 109 7.68 3.61 -6.30
C ASP A 109 7.71 3.39 -4.77
N VAL A 110 7.27 2.22 -4.25
CA VAL A 110 7.58 1.85 -2.86
C VAL A 110 9.08 1.66 -2.75
N SER A 111 9.78 2.75 -2.45
CA SER A 111 11.10 2.72 -1.86
C SER A 111 11.00 1.84 -0.63
N LEU A 112 11.73 0.72 -0.64
CA LEU A 112 11.90 -0.14 0.53
C LEU A 112 12.58 0.59 1.71
N GLU A 113 12.79 1.90 1.64
CA GLU A 113 13.32 2.74 2.72
C GLU A 113 12.47 2.63 4.02
N ASP A 114 11.15 2.43 3.92
CA ASP A 114 10.29 2.18 5.11
C ASP A 114 10.37 0.74 5.64
N VAL A 115 11.09 -0.16 4.94
CA VAL A 115 11.38 -1.55 5.33
C VAL A 115 12.87 -1.84 5.15
N GLU A 116 13.74 -0.85 5.34
CA GLU A 116 15.19 -1.07 5.30
C GLU A 116 15.62 -1.79 6.58
N SER A 117 15.49 -3.11 6.59
CA SER A 117 16.35 -3.92 7.44
C SER A 117 17.78 -3.71 6.92
N PRO A 118 18.70 -3.21 7.74
CA PRO A 118 20.04 -2.86 7.30
C PRO A 118 20.72 -4.05 6.61
N SER A 119 21.23 -3.80 5.40
CA SER A 119 21.65 -4.83 4.45
C SER A 119 22.98 -5.49 4.83
N SER A 120 23.71 -4.88 5.76
CA SER A 120 24.99 -5.38 6.27
C SER A 120 25.18 -5.12 7.76
N ASN A 121 26.13 -5.83 8.37
CA ASN A 121 26.55 -5.58 9.75
C ASN A 121 27.13 -4.16 9.94
N GLU A 122 27.72 -3.58 8.90
CA GLU A 122 28.30 -2.23 8.95
C GLU A 122 27.19 -1.16 8.99
N GLU A 123 26.14 -1.31 8.19
CA GLU A 123 24.98 -0.42 8.22
C GLU A 123 24.21 -0.52 9.54
N ARG A 124 24.10 -1.72 10.11
CA ARG A 124 23.58 -1.94 11.47
C ARG A 124 24.36 -1.14 12.50
N LEU A 125 25.68 -1.28 12.49
CA LEU A 125 26.56 -0.58 13.42
C LEU A 125 26.44 0.95 13.26
N ASN A 126 26.37 1.44 12.02
CA ASN A 126 26.21 2.87 11.75
C ASN A 126 24.85 3.41 12.22
N CYS A 127 23.77 2.63 12.06
CA CYS A 127 22.45 2.97 12.61
C CYS A 127 22.46 3.04 14.14
N ASP A 128 23.09 2.07 14.80
CA ASP A 128 23.26 2.06 16.26
C ASP A 128 24.09 3.25 16.75
N ILE A 129 25.19 3.57 16.06
CA ILE A 129 26.04 4.74 16.35
C ILE A 129 25.23 6.03 16.20
N GLN A 130 24.41 6.14 15.15
CA GLN A 130 23.60 7.34 14.92
C GLN A 130 22.52 7.49 15.99
N THR A 131 21.87 6.39 16.37
CA THR A 131 20.93 6.35 17.49
C THR A 131 21.59 6.80 18.78
N ALA A 132 22.78 6.28 19.10
CA ALA A 132 23.55 6.68 20.28
C ALA A 132 23.93 8.17 20.27
N LYS A 133 24.31 8.73 19.11
CA LYS A 133 24.58 10.16 18.96
C LYS A 133 23.33 11.02 19.18
N ASN A 134 22.18 10.58 18.68
CA ASN A 134 20.92 11.29 18.88
C ASN A 134 20.53 11.31 20.36
N VAL A 135 20.62 10.17 21.06
CA VAL A 135 20.40 10.09 22.51
C VAL A 135 21.35 11.00 23.26
N LEU A 136 22.64 11.02 22.91
CA LEU A 136 23.62 11.91 23.54
C LEU A 136 23.24 13.38 23.36
N ASN A 137 22.84 13.78 22.15
CA ASN A 137 22.41 15.15 21.87
C ASN A 137 21.17 15.53 22.70
N ASP A 138 20.21 14.61 22.83
CA ASP A 138 19.02 14.82 23.66
C ASP A 138 19.37 14.99 25.15
N LEU A 139 20.30 14.18 25.67
CA LEU A 139 20.79 14.31 27.05
C LEU A 139 21.44 15.68 27.28
N VAL A 140 22.27 16.15 26.35
CA VAL A 140 22.92 17.46 26.43
C VAL A 140 21.87 18.57 26.44
N GLN A 141 20.91 18.55 25.52
CA GLN A 141 19.86 19.56 25.45
C GLN A 141 18.98 19.60 26.69
N ILE A 142 18.63 18.44 27.26
CA ILE A 142 17.84 18.37 28.49
C ILE A 142 18.66 18.94 29.66
N GLY A 143 19.94 18.58 29.77
CA GLY A 143 20.83 19.11 30.79
C GLY A 143 20.99 20.63 30.70
N GLU A 144 21.18 21.16 29.49
CA GLU A 144 21.22 22.61 29.27
C GLU A 144 19.91 23.28 29.70
N ARG A 145 18.75 22.74 29.30
CA ARG A 145 17.44 23.29 29.69
C ARG A 145 17.23 23.33 31.20
N VAL A 146 17.70 22.33 31.94
CA VAL A 146 17.66 22.34 33.41
C VAL A 146 18.54 23.46 33.95
N CYS A 147 19.77 23.59 33.47
CA CYS A 147 20.70 24.64 33.91
C CYS A 147 20.20 26.06 33.62
N TRP A 148 19.44 26.26 32.54
CA TRP A 148 18.83 27.55 32.20
C TRP A 148 17.48 27.81 32.90
N ASN A 149 16.92 26.82 33.59
CA ASN A 149 15.62 26.95 34.21
C ASN A 149 15.73 27.61 35.60
N ALA A 150 15.30 28.87 35.69
CA ALA A 150 15.31 29.65 36.94
C ALA A 150 14.45 29.06 38.07
N LEU A 151 13.57 28.09 37.78
CA LEU A 151 12.80 27.36 38.79
C LEU A 151 13.63 26.32 39.55
N PHE A 152 14.77 25.88 39.00
CA PHE A 152 15.67 24.94 39.65
C PHE A 152 16.89 25.68 40.21
N ASN A 153 17.02 25.66 41.53
CA ASN A 153 18.06 26.37 42.28
C ASN A 153 18.50 25.54 43.50
N ALA A 154 19.38 26.09 44.33
CA ALA A 154 19.94 25.40 45.50
C ALA A 154 18.89 24.99 46.56
N GLU A 155 17.69 25.57 46.52
CA GLU A 155 16.57 25.26 47.42
C GLU A 155 15.60 24.23 46.81
N SER A 156 15.79 23.86 45.54
CA SER A 156 14.94 22.90 44.84
C SER A 156 15.20 21.48 45.32
N SER A 157 14.13 20.70 45.45
CA SER A 157 14.26 19.30 45.84
C SER A 157 14.86 18.46 44.72
N GLU A 158 15.70 17.50 45.06
CA GLU A 158 16.24 16.53 44.10
C GLU A 158 15.11 15.80 43.35
N ASN A 159 14.02 15.47 44.06
CA ASN A 159 12.85 14.82 43.46
C ASN A 159 12.23 15.64 42.33
N SER A 160 12.05 16.95 42.52
CA SER A 160 11.49 17.81 41.46
C SER A 160 12.39 17.92 40.22
N ILE A 161 13.71 17.86 40.40
CA ILE A 161 14.67 17.87 39.30
C ILE A 161 14.64 16.51 38.58
N ASN A 162 14.62 15.41 39.33
CA ASN A 162 14.54 14.06 38.79
C ASN A 162 13.24 13.82 38.01
N ASP A 163 12.11 14.34 38.48
CA ASP A 163 10.82 14.24 37.80
C ASP A 163 10.85 14.99 36.45
N TYR A 164 11.46 16.19 36.41
CA TYR A 164 11.67 16.92 35.15
C TYR A 164 12.50 16.14 34.14
N PHE A 165 13.60 15.51 34.57
CA PHE A 165 14.40 14.66 33.69
C PHE A 165 13.59 13.46 33.16
N ARG A 166 12.80 12.80 34.02
CA ARG A 166 11.94 11.68 33.58
C ARG A 166 10.91 12.11 32.56
N ASP A 167 10.25 13.24 32.77
CA ASP A 167 9.25 13.77 31.84
C ASP A 167 9.87 14.13 30.49
N MET A 168 11.07 14.74 30.50
CA MET A 168 11.78 15.09 29.27
C MET A 168 12.32 13.86 28.53
N PHE A 169 12.80 12.84 29.24
CA PHE A 169 13.21 11.57 28.63
C PHE A 169 12.01 10.83 28.04
N PHE A 170 10.87 10.80 28.76
CA PHE A 170 9.63 10.21 28.27
C PHE A 170 9.13 10.92 27.00
N ALA A 171 9.15 12.25 26.97
CA ALA A 171 8.78 13.04 25.80
C ALA A 171 9.69 12.80 24.57
N ARG A 172 10.94 12.37 24.79
CA ARG A 172 11.90 12.00 23.74
C ARG A 172 11.84 10.51 23.36
N GLY A 173 10.92 9.74 23.94
CA GLY A 173 10.81 8.30 23.71
C GLY A 173 11.96 7.49 24.34
N ILE A 174 12.74 8.10 25.24
CA ILE A 174 13.79 7.45 26.01
C ILE A 174 13.14 6.88 27.28
N SER A 175 12.28 5.88 27.13
CA SER A 175 11.73 5.13 28.26
C SER A 175 12.15 3.67 28.14
N LYS A 176 12.68 3.10 29.23
CA LYS A 176 12.69 1.65 29.40
C LYS A 176 11.29 1.15 29.69
#